data_AF-A0AAD0S7W7-F1
#
_entry.id   AF-A0AAD0S7W7-F1
#
_cell.length_a   1.000
_cell.length_b   1.000
_cell.length_c   1.000
_cell.angle_alpha   90.00
_cell.angle_beta   90.00
_cell.angle_gamma   90.00
#
_symmetry.space_group_name_H-M   'P 1'
#
loop_
_entity.id
_entity.type
_entity.pdbx_description
1 polymer ?
#
loop_
_entity_poly.entity_id
_entity_poly.type
_entity_poly.pdbx_seq_one_letter_code
_entity_poly.pdbx_strand_id
1 'polypeptide(L)'
;MLDFNHRPKTRSTIDPRRTKRAARPRPLVTIRTVQRLLLRHVPAPITGLLPEQRLIVAVLCQAIADARYADRKHLQEDAERFLRGDDLAQVAGLIDLNPAFVREVAVKTGYLLEAPDELQERSVHARLQ
;
A
#
# COMPACT_ATOMS: atom_id res chain seq x y z
N MET A 1 41.09 -44.91 -19.33
CA MET A 1 39.65 -45.23 -19.43
C MET A 1 38.93 -44.23 -18.53
N LEU A 2 38.27 -43.22 -19.12
CA LEU A 2 37.69 -42.07 -18.40
C LEU A 2 36.16 -42.25 -18.34
N ASP A 3 35.60 -42.45 -17.16
CA ASP A 3 34.14 -42.47 -16.96
C ASP A 3 33.64 -41.07 -16.58
N PHE A 4 33.00 -40.41 -17.53
CA PHE A 4 32.27 -39.16 -17.31
C PHE A 4 30.83 -39.49 -16.92
N ASN A 5 30.53 -39.36 -15.64
CA ASN A 5 29.19 -39.50 -15.08
C ASN A 5 28.30 -38.31 -15.53
N HIS A 6 27.59 -38.45 -16.66
CA HIS A 6 26.63 -37.46 -17.14
C HIS A 6 25.24 -37.77 -16.57
N ARG A 7 24.86 -37.06 -15.50
CA ARG A 7 23.49 -37.05 -14.97
C ARG A 7 22.68 -36.03 -15.79
N PRO A 8 21.64 -36.41 -16.55
CA PRO A 8 20.81 -35.43 -17.22
C PRO A 8 20.01 -34.66 -16.17
N LYS A 9 20.27 -33.36 -16.03
CA LYS A 9 19.42 -32.45 -15.24
C LYS A 9 18.07 -32.40 -15.94
N THR A 10 17.05 -32.97 -15.31
CA THR A 10 15.67 -32.89 -15.76
C THR A 10 15.29 -31.41 -15.84
N ARG A 11 14.90 -31.01 -17.05
CA ARG A 11 14.38 -29.70 -17.40
C ARG A 11 13.19 -29.40 -16.49
N SER A 12 13.39 -28.52 -15.52
CA SER A 12 12.34 -28.05 -14.62
C SER A 12 11.17 -27.57 -15.46
N THR A 13 10.09 -28.34 -15.46
CA THR A 13 8.83 -27.98 -16.07
C THR A 13 8.29 -26.79 -15.29
N ILE A 14 8.37 -25.61 -15.91
CA ILE A 14 7.72 -24.39 -15.41
C ILE A 14 6.25 -24.73 -15.23
N ASP A 15 5.79 -24.84 -13.99
CA ASP A 15 4.38 -25.06 -13.69
C ASP A 15 3.60 -23.76 -14.02
N PRO A 16 2.75 -23.75 -15.07
CA PRO A 16 2.00 -22.57 -15.47
C PRO A 16 0.91 -22.19 -14.46
N ARG A 17 0.65 -23.01 -13.43
CA ARG A 17 -0.24 -22.68 -12.31
C ARG A 17 0.47 -21.83 -11.26
N ARG A 18 1.80 -21.90 -11.17
CA ARG A 18 2.61 -21.09 -10.25
C ARG A 18 2.82 -19.66 -10.75
N THR A 19 2.68 -19.42 -12.05
CA THR A 19 2.78 -18.10 -12.70
C THR A 19 1.47 -17.30 -12.69
N LYS A 20 0.34 -17.88 -12.27
CA LYS A 20 -0.98 -17.22 -12.27
C LYS A 20 -1.39 -16.50 -10.98
N ARG A 21 -0.59 -16.57 -9.90
CA ARG A 21 -0.65 -15.52 -8.88
C ARG A 21 0.25 -14.39 -9.35
N ALA A 22 -0.27 -13.54 -10.23
CA ALA A 22 0.32 -12.23 -10.47
C ALA A 22 0.28 -11.48 -9.14
N ALA A 23 1.33 -11.66 -8.33
CA ALA A 23 1.44 -11.06 -7.02
C ALA A 23 1.32 -9.55 -7.21
N ARG A 24 0.36 -8.95 -6.49
CA ARG A 24 0.14 -7.49 -6.48
C ARG A 24 1.49 -6.77 -6.52
N PRO A 25 1.72 -5.84 -7.47
CA PRO A 25 3.03 -5.21 -7.66
C PRO A 25 3.52 -4.63 -6.33
N ARG A 26 4.86 -4.63 -6.16
CA ARG A 26 5.46 -4.01 -4.98
C ARG A 26 5.07 -2.53 -4.95
N PRO A 27 4.83 -1.94 -3.77
CA PRO A 27 4.63 -0.51 -3.64
C PRO A 27 5.76 0.29 -4.29
N LEU A 28 5.40 1.42 -4.91
CA LEU A 28 6.33 2.25 -5.67
C LEU A 28 7.41 2.90 -4.80
N VAL A 29 7.09 3.12 -3.53
CA VAL A 29 7.97 3.76 -2.54
C VAL A 29 7.87 3.02 -1.22
N THR A 30 8.88 3.20 -0.37
CA THR A 30 8.85 2.64 0.98
C THR A 30 7.89 3.41 1.88
N ILE A 31 7.39 2.76 2.94
CA ILE A 31 6.49 3.40 3.90
C ILE A 31 7.16 4.58 4.60
N ARG A 32 8.48 4.54 4.79
CA ARG A 32 9.27 5.65 5.33
C ARG A 32 9.25 6.88 4.41
N THR A 33 9.16 6.68 3.10
CA THR A 33 8.99 7.78 2.14
C THR A 33 7.58 8.37 2.22
N VAL A 34 6.56 7.52 2.35
CA VAL A 34 5.18 7.98 2.62
C VAL A 34 5.12 8.78 3.92
N GLN A 35 5.71 8.30 5.01
CA GLN A 35 5.74 9.00 6.29
C GLN A 35 6.36 10.39 6.17
N ARG A 36 7.49 10.51 5.47
CA ARG A 36 8.14 11.82 5.22
C ARG A 36 7.27 12.76 4.39
N LEU A 37 6.53 12.22 3.42
CA LEU A 37 5.56 13.01 2.65
C LEU A 37 4.45 13.51 3.56
N LEU A 38 3.78 12.62 4.30
CA LEU A 38 2.66 13.00 5.17
C LEU A 38 3.07 14.05 6.21
N LEU A 39 4.24 13.90 6.84
CA LEU A 39 4.74 14.89 7.81
C LEU A 39 4.94 16.30 7.22
N ARG A 40 5.16 16.43 5.90
CA ARG A 40 5.27 17.75 5.24
C ARG A 40 3.92 18.43 5.02
N HIS A 41 2.83 17.67 5.06
CA HIS A 41 1.47 18.18 4.92
C HIS A 41 0.78 18.45 6.26
N VAL A 42 1.44 18.13 7.37
CA VAL A 42 0.97 18.46 8.72
C VAL A 42 1.38 19.90 9.04
N PRO A 43 0.43 20.78 9.44
CA PRO A 43 0.76 22.11 9.93
C PRO A 43 1.65 22.01 11.17
N ALA A 44 2.84 22.58 11.09
CA ALA A 44 3.81 22.57 12.19
C ALA A 44 3.97 23.99 12.75
N PRO A 45 3.97 24.17 14.08
CA PRO A 45 4.37 25.41 14.72
C PRO A 45 5.83 25.79 14.38
N ILE A 46 6.23 27.03 14.69
CA ILE A 46 7.61 27.52 14.50
C ILE A 46 8.64 26.64 15.23
N THR A 47 8.23 26.02 16.33
CA THR A 47 9.03 25.07 17.13
C THR A 47 9.22 23.70 16.47
N GLY A 48 8.57 23.46 15.33
CA GLY A 48 8.58 22.19 14.61
C GLY A 48 7.42 21.25 14.99
N LEU A 49 7.42 20.07 14.38
CA LEU A 49 6.40 19.02 14.56
C LEU A 49 6.36 18.49 16.00
N LEU A 50 5.18 18.48 16.59
CA LEU A 50 4.93 17.92 17.92
C LEU A 50 5.12 16.39 17.93
N PRO A 51 5.53 15.80 19.06
CA PRO A 51 5.62 14.34 19.20
C PRO A 51 4.32 13.61 18.87
N GLU A 52 3.18 14.17 19.28
CA GLU A 52 1.84 13.63 19.04
C GLU A 52 1.52 13.60 17.54
N GLN A 53 1.88 14.66 16.80
CA GLN A 53 1.71 14.71 15.36
C GLN A 53 2.52 13.61 14.66
N ARG A 54 3.76 13.40 15.11
CA ARG A 54 4.63 12.33 14.59
C ARG A 54 4.06 10.94 14.85
N LEU A 55 3.51 10.74 16.06
CA LEU A 55 2.88 9.49 16.44
C LEU A 55 1.63 9.21 15.60
N ILE A 56 0.76 10.20 15.41
CA ILE A 56 -0.45 10.05 14.60
C ILE A 56 -0.09 9.71 13.15
N VAL A 57 0.90 10.40 12.56
CA VAL A 57 1.37 10.03 11.21
C VAL A 57 1.97 8.61 11.18
N ALA A 58 2.66 8.17 12.24
CA ALA A 58 3.15 6.80 12.31
C ALA A 58 2.00 5.77 12.34
N VAL A 59 0.93 6.05 13.08
CA VAL A 59 -0.29 5.21 13.10
C VAL A 59 -0.94 5.14 11.71
N LEU A 60 -1.05 6.29 11.02
CA LEU A 60 -1.56 6.31 9.64
C LEU A 60 -0.69 5.47 8.70
N CYS A 61 0.64 5.59 8.80
CA CYS A 61 1.57 4.78 8.03
C CYS A 61 1.48 3.29 8.36
N GLN A 62 1.22 2.94 9.62
CA GLN A 62 1.01 1.55 10.03
C GLN A 62 -0.25 0.98 9.36
N ALA A 63 -1.37 1.70 9.39
CA ALA A 63 -2.59 1.27 8.70
C ALA A 63 -2.38 1.10 7.19
N ILE A 64 -1.63 2.01 6.55
CA ILE A 64 -1.24 1.89 5.13
C ILE A 64 -0.39 0.63 4.88
N ALA A 65 0.57 0.33 5.76
CA ALA A 65 1.41 -0.85 5.63
C ALA A 65 0.60 -2.14 5.86
N ASP A 66 -0.27 -2.17 6.87
CA ASP A 66 -1.09 -3.32 7.23
C ASP A 66 -2.09 -3.69 6.15
N ALA A 67 -2.69 -2.69 5.49
CA ALA A 67 -3.55 -2.89 4.32
C ALA A 67 -2.85 -3.65 3.17
N ARG A 68 -1.50 -3.67 3.14
CA ARG A 68 -0.72 -4.40 2.13
C ARG A 68 -0.07 -5.67 2.66
N TYR A 69 0.40 -5.65 3.90
CA TYR A 69 1.38 -6.59 4.42
C TYR A 69 0.96 -7.30 5.70
N ALA A 70 -0.22 -7.02 6.25
CA ALA A 70 -0.67 -7.72 7.45
C ALA A 70 -0.73 -9.24 7.18
N ASP A 71 -0.11 -10.02 8.08
CA ASP A 71 -0.05 -11.48 7.95
C ASP A 71 -1.43 -12.14 8.10
N ARG A 72 -2.33 -11.48 8.85
CA ARG A 72 -3.68 -11.96 9.13
C ARG A 72 -4.68 -11.19 8.30
N LYS A 73 -5.55 -11.92 7.60
CA LYS A 73 -6.57 -11.35 6.72
C LYS A 73 -7.48 -10.33 7.41
N HIS A 74 -7.92 -10.60 8.64
CA HIS A 74 -8.77 -9.66 9.38
C HIS A 74 -8.06 -8.33 9.67
N LEU A 75 -6.76 -8.35 10.01
CA LEU A 75 -6.00 -7.11 10.23
C LEU A 75 -5.85 -6.30 8.94
N GLN A 76 -5.68 -7.00 7.81
CA GLN A 76 -5.67 -6.34 6.50
C GLN A 76 -7.04 -5.71 6.19
N GLU A 77 -8.13 -6.45 6.38
CA GLU A 77 -9.50 -5.97 6.16
C GLU A 77 -9.85 -4.80 7.09
N ASP A 78 -9.45 -4.85 8.36
CA ASP A 78 -9.63 -3.77 9.33
C ASP A 78 -8.84 -2.52 8.93
N ALA A 79 -7.60 -2.68 8.46
CA ALA A 79 -6.78 -1.57 7.98
C ALA A 79 -7.37 -0.95 6.70
N GLU A 80 -7.84 -1.77 5.76
CA GLU A 80 -8.52 -1.29 4.55
C GLU A 80 -9.82 -0.57 4.90
N ARG A 81 -10.60 -1.10 5.86
CA ARG A 81 -11.82 -0.48 6.37
C ARG A 81 -11.52 0.86 7.03
N PHE A 82 -10.50 0.94 7.88
CA PHE A 82 -10.05 2.18 8.51
C PHE A 82 -9.69 3.23 7.44
N LEU A 83 -8.88 2.86 6.44
CA LEU A 83 -8.45 3.78 5.39
C LEU A 83 -9.61 4.29 4.53
N ARG A 84 -10.63 3.45 4.30
CA ARG A 84 -11.79 3.82 3.48
C ARG A 84 -12.90 4.52 4.27
N GLY A 85 -12.99 4.29 5.57
CA GLY A 85 -14.06 4.78 6.42
C GLY A 85 -13.81 6.16 7.04
N ASP A 86 -14.73 6.53 7.92
CA ASP A 86 -14.73 7.82 8.62
C ASP A 86 -13.68 7.88 9.74
N ASP A 87 -13.19 6.73 10.21
CA ASP A 87 -12.14 6.66 11.24
C ASP A 87 -10.84 7.35 10.78
N LEU A 88 -10.50 7.23 9.48
CA LEU A 88 -9.39 7.97 8.92
C LEU A 88 -9.60 9.49 9.00
N ALA A 89 -10.82 9.97 8.75
CA ALA A 89 -11.13 11.40 8.82
C ALA A 89 -11.00 11.93 10.26
N GLN A 90 -11.46 11.14 11.24
CA GLN A 90 -11.32 11.48 12.66
C GLN A 90 -9.84 11.57 13.07
N VAL A 91 -9.04 10.54 12.74
CA VAL A 91 -7.62 10.49 13.14
C VAL A 91 -6.78 11.53 12.41
N ALA A 92 -6.98 11.71 11.10
CA ALA A 92 -6.25 12.70 10.32
C ALA A 92 -6.62 14.14 10.72
N GLY A 93 -7.88 14.36 11.10
CA GLY A 93 -8.37 15.65 11.61
C GLY A 93 -7.67 16.12 12.88
N LEU A 94 -7.17 15.21 13.73
CA LEU A 94 -6.40 15.58 14.94
C LEU A 94 -5.09 16.33 14.65
N ILE A 95 -4.59 16.22 13.41
CA ILE A 95 -3.33 16.84 12.98
C ILE A 95 -3.53 17.71 11.74
N ASP A 96 -4.77 18.15 11.49
CA ASP A 96 -5.17 18.96 10.34
C ASP A 96 -4.70 18.40 8.98
N LEU A 97 -4.61 17.06 8.89
CA LEU A 97 -4.20 16.37 7.67
C LEU A 97 -5.42 15.95 6.85
N ASN A 98 -5.42 16.24 5.56
CA ASN A 98 -6.52 15.88 4.68
C ASN A 98 -6.63 14.34 4.52
N PRO A 99 -7.73 13.69 4.95
CA PRO A 99 -7.88 12.24 4.86
C PRO A 99 -7.97 11.74 3.41
N ALA A 100 -8.51 12.54 2.48
CA ALA A 100 -8.54 12.18 1.06
C ALA A 100 -7.14 12.09 0.46
N PHE A 101 -6.24 13.00 0.85
CA PHE A 101 -4.84 12.97 0.45
C PHE A 101 -4.14 11.70 0.97
N VAL A 102 -4.39 11.30 2.22
CA VAL A 102 -3.83 10.06 2.78
C VAL A 102 -4.27 8.84 1.98
N ARG A 103 -5.57 8.73 1.65
CA ARG A 103 -6.11 7.65 0.80
C ARG A 103 -5.47 7.64 -0.58
N GLU A 104 -5.40 8.80 -1.22
CA GLU A 104 -4.83 8.96 -2.55
C GLU A 104 -3.37 8.49 -2.58
N VAL A 105 -2.57 8.88 -1.58
CA VAL A 105 -1.19 8.42 -1.43
C VAL A 105 -1.15 6.91 -1.27
N ALA A 106 -1.98 6.32 -0.40
CA ALA A 106 -2.01 4.87 -0.19
C ALA A 106 -2.31 4.09 -1.47
N VAL A 107 -3.27 4.59 -2.27
CA VAL A 107 -3.66 4.03 -3.57
C VAL A 107 -2.54 4.17 -4.59
N LYS A 108 -2.08 5.41 -4.83
CA LYS A 108 -1.07 5.72 -5.86
C LYS A 108 0.28 5.05 -5.59
N THR A 109 0.63 4.84 -4.32
CA THR A 109 1.85 4.15 -3.95
C THR A 109 1.72 2.63 -3.97
N GLY A 110 0.52 2.09 -4.19
CA GLY A 110 0.26 0.65 -4.31
C GLY A 110 0.07 -0.08 -2.99
N TYR A 111 -0.09 0.64 -1.87
CA TYR A 111 -0.37 0.07 -0.54
C TYR A 111 -1.86 -0.26 -0.34
N LEU A 112 -2.76 0.55 -0.90
CA LEU A 112 -4.20 0.28 -0.96
C LEU A 112 -4.62 -0.01 -2.41
N LEU A 113 -5.53 -0.97 -2.63
CA LEU A 113 -6.06 -1.23 -3.97
C LEU A 113 -7.10 -0.16 -4.30
N GLU A 114 -7.24 0.23 -5.57
CA GLU A 114 -8.38 1.07 -5.99
C GLU A 114 -9.70 0.33 -5.70
N ALA A 115 -10.72 1.07 -5.28
CA ALA A 115 -12.05 0.48 -5.17
C ALA A 115 -12.52 0.03 -6.56
N PRO A 116 -13.30 -1.06 -6.66
CA PRO A 116 -13.82 -1.52 -7.95
C PRO A 116 -14.64 -0.46 -8.70
N ASP A 117 -15.33 0.44 -7.99
CA ASP A 117 -16.13 1.50 -8.62
C ASP A 117 -15.27 2.53 -9.39
N GLU A 118 -14.11 2.92 -8.86
CA GLU A 118 -13.20 3.89 -9.50
C GLU A 118 -12.53 3.30 -10.77
N LEU A 119 -12.30 1.99 -10.78
CA LEU A 119 -11.79 1.27 -11.96
C LEU A 119 -12.84 1.19 -13.08
N GLN A 120 -14.12 1.10 -12.72
CA GLN A 120 -15.23 1.11 -13.67
C GLN A 120 -15.40 2.48 -14.32
N GLU A 121 -15.35 3.58 -13.56
CA GLU A 121 -15.49 4.94 -14.10
C GLU A 121 -14.35 5.30 -15.08
N ARG A 122 -13.10 4.97 -14.76
CA ARG A 122 -11.97 5.17 -15.69
C ARG A 122 -12.08 4.31 -16.93
N SER A 123 -12.57 3.07 -16.80
CA SER A 123 -12.79 2.17 -17.94
C SER A 123 -13.91 2.66 -18.87
N VAL A 124 -14.94 3.30 -18.31
CA VAL A 124 -16.02 3.91 -19.09
C VAL A 124 -15.51 5.16 -19.82
N HIS A 125 -14.75 6.02 -19.16
CA HIS A 125 -14.17 7.21 -19.79
C HIS A 125 -13.14 6.89 -20.87
N ALA A 126 -12.31 5.87 -20.69
CA ALA A 126 -11.33 5.43 -21.69
C ALA A 126 -11.96 4.78 -22.93
N ARG A 127 -13.23 4.37 -22.88
CA ARG A 127 -13.98 3.80 -24.01
C ARG A 127 -14.77 4.84 -24.81
N LEU A 128 -14.86 6.07 -24.32
CA LEU A 128 -15.58 7.18 -24.96
C LEU A 128 -14.65 8.17 -25.67
N GLN A 129 -13.34 7.89 -25.71
CA GLN A 129 -12.33 8.58 -26.53
C GLN A 129 -11.91 7.67 -27.68
#